data_AF-A0A6J7HMN6-F1
#
_entry.id   AF-A0A6J7HMN6-F1
#
_cell.length_a   1.000
_cell.length_b   1.000
_cell.length_c   1.000
_cell.angle_alpha   90.00
_cell.angle_beta   90.00
_cell.angle_gamma   90.00
#
_symmetry.space_group_name_H-M   'P 1'
#
loop_
_entity.id
_entity.type
_entity.pdbx_description
1 polymer ?
#
loop_
_entity_poly.entity_id
_entity_poly.type
_entity_poly.pdbx_seq_one_letter_code
_entity_poly.pdbx_strand_id
1 'polypeptide(L)'
;MGADELQAETYAALRATVGDLMATCEDLAAAFKEAVGDNEIRTAAITHPNMTDRAIEAIFLAGGEPSKATLALCDRPRLLMLWALSPRANVRALVASNPHTPAAILEELAEDRDESVRAVAVPNQPKH
;
A
#
# COMPACT_ATOMS: atom_id res chain seq x y z
N MET A 1 13.81 18.41 -15.56
CA MET A 1 12.97 18.01 -14.42
C MET A 1 13.51 16.71 -13.89
N GLY A 2 14.39 16.79 -12.89
CA GLY A 2 14.98 15.63 -12.24
C GLY A 2 13.96 14.97 -11.30
N ALA A 3 14.07 13.66 -11.08
CA ALA A 3 13.21 12.93 -10.16
C ALA A 3 13.17 13.56 -8.75
N ASP A 4 14.24 14.25 -8.33
CA ASP A 4 14.32 14.99 -7.06
C ASP A 4 13.34 16.18 -6.98
N GLU A 5 13.07 16.85 -8.09
CA GLU A 5 12.23 18.05 -8.14
C GLU A 5 10.74 17.66 -8.08
N LEU A 6 10.39 16.56 -8.75
CA LEU A 6 9.05 15.98 -8.69
C LEU A 6 8.74 15.42 -7.28
N GLN A 7 9.75 14.84 -6.62
CA GLN A 7 9.64 14.36 -5.25
C GLN A 7 9.49 15.53 -4.25
N ALA A 8 10.23 16.62 -4.43
CA ALA A 8 10.12 17.79 -3.55
C ALA A 8 8.74 18.46 -3.63
N GLU A 9 8.14 18.57 -4.82
CA GLU A 9 6.81 19.17 -5.01
C GLU A 9 5.69 18.28 -4.44
N THR A 10 5.73 16.97 -4.70
CA THR A 10 4.78 16.02 -4.11
C THR A 10 4.92 15.95 -2.59
N TYR A 11 6.15 16.06 -2.08
CA TYR A 11 6.44 16.09 -0.64
C TYR A 11 5.97 17.39 0.01
N ALA A 12 6.08 18.53 -0.68
CA ALA A 12 5.54 19.81 -0.22
C ALA A 12 4.01 19.77 -0.19
N ALA A 13 3.36 19.18 -1.19
CA ALA A 13 1.91 18.99 -1.23
C ALA A 13 1.43 18.04 -0.13
N LEU A 14 2.14 16.94 0.11
CA LEU A 14 1.88 16.02 1.21
C LEU A 14 2.08 16.71 2.57
N ARG A 15 3.15 17.49 2.73
CA ARG A 15 3.43 18.22 3.96
C ARG A 15 2.48 19.39 4.20
N ALA A 16 1.95 20.01 3.15
CA ALA A 16 0.92 21.05 3.26
C ALA A 16 -0.45 20.43 3.63
N THR A 17 -0.85 19.33 2.99
CA THR A 17 -2.08 18.59 3.34
C THR A 17 -2.02 17.98 4.74
N VAL A 18 -0.86 17.46 5.14
CA VAL A 18 -0.59 16.97 6.50
C VAL A 18 -0.34 18.14 7.48
N GLY A 19 0.07 19.32 7.02
CA GLY A 19 0.43 20.45 7.87
C GLY A 19 -0.77 21.31 8.25
N ASP A 20 -1.69 21.50 7.31
CA ASP A 20 -2.90 22.32 7.48
C ASP A 20 -4.06 21.52 8.12
N LEU A 21 -3.98 20.19 8.12
CA LEU A 21 -5.07 19.30 8.51
C LEU A 21 -4.63 18.27 9.56
N MET A 22 -4.23 18.72 10.75
CA MET A 22 -3.88 17.82 11.86
C MET A 22 -4.57 18.22 13.17
N ALA A 23 -5.79 17.73 13.34
CA ALA A 23 -6.32 17.41 14.66
C ALA A 23 -6.46 15.89 14.84
N THR A 24 -6.78 15.14 13.79
CA THR A 24 -7.04 13.69 13.89
C THR A 24 -6.66 12.90 12.63
N CYS A 25 -6.54 11.57 12.74
CA CYS A 25 -6.34 10.67 11.60
C CYS A 25 -7.51 10.69 10.59
N GLU A 26 -8.70 11.15 11.01
CA GLU A 26 -9.90 11.24 10.17
C GLU A 26 -9.82 12.41 9.18
N ASP A 27 -9.23 13.53 9.60
CA ASP A 27 -9.00 14.69 8.76
C ASP A 27 -8.01 14.34 7.63
N LEU A 28 -6.93 13.65 7.96
CA LEU A 28 -5.95 13.15 6.99
C LEU A 28 -6.62 12.26 5.93
N ALA A 29 -7.48 11.32 6.34
CA ALA A 29 -8.20 10.45 5.41
C ALA A 29 -9.13 11.25 4.47
N ALA A 30 -9.80 12.28 4.97
CA ALA A 30 -10.68 13.15 4.17
C ALA A 30 -9.89 13.97 3.14
N ALA A 31 -8.72 14.50 3.49
CA ALA A 31 -7.85 15.25 2.58
C ALA A 31 -7.40 14.40 1.38
N PHE A 32 -7.09 13.12 1.62
CA PHE A 32 -6.65 12.21 0.56
C PHE A 32 -7.79 11.75 -0.34
N LYS A 33 -9.01 11.62 0.19
CA LYS A 33 -10.19 11.26 -0.61
C LYS A 33 -10.51 12.26 -1.74
N GLU A 34 -10.17 13.54 -1.54
CA GLU A 34 -10.34 14.62 -2.52
C GLU A 34 -9.20 14.69 -3.55
N ALA A 35 -8.03 14.11 -3.25
CA ALA A 35 -6.85 14.15 -4.10
C ALA A 35 -6.95 13.11 -5.23
N VAL A 36 -7.65 13.48 -6.31
CA VAL A 36 -7.75 12.68 -7.54
C VAL A 36 -6.37 12.54 -8.20
N GLY A 37 -5.61 11.51 -7.81
CA GLY A 37 -4.28 11.20 -8.34
C GLY A 37 -3.43 10.25 -7.46
N ASP A 38 -4.09 9.51 -6.57
CA ASP A 38 -3.56 8.92 -5.32
C ASP A 38 -2.33 8.00 -5.34
N ASN A 39 -1.92 7.42 -6.47
CA ASN A 39 -0.93 6.32 -6.44
C ASN A 39 0.48 6.78 -6.04
N GLU A 40 0.87 7.99 -6.45
CA GLU A 40 2.17 8.57 -6.14
C GLU A 40 2.23 8.97 -4.66
N ILE A 41 1.15 9.55 -4.14
CA ILE A 41 1.06 9.96 -2.73
C ILE A 41 1.06 8.73 -1.81
N ARG A 42 0.31 7.68 -2.15
CA ARG A 42 0.34 6.39 -1.44
C ARG A 42 1.74 5.76 -1.46
N THR A 43 2.44 5.84 -2.59
CA THR A 43 3.81 5.31 -2.72
C THR A 43 4.81 6.14 -1.92
N ALA A 44 4.70 7.47 -1.93
CA ALA A 44 5.54 8.34 -1.13
C ALA A 44 5.31 8.13 0.37
N ALA A 45 4.05 7.91 0.79
CA ALA A 45 3.71 7.68 2.20
C ALA A 45 4.38 6.43 2.76
N ILE A 46 4.40 5.32 2.02
CA ILE A 46 5.00 4.06 2.50
C ILE A 46 6.53 4.10 2.58
N THR A 47 7.18 4.89 1.72
CA THR A 47 8.66 5.04 1.68
C THR A 47 9.16 6.13 2.61
N HIS A 48 8.26 6.90 3.23
CA HIS A 48 8.62 8.03 4.05
C HIS A 48 9.06 7.62 5.48
N PRO A 49 10.29 7.96 5.91
CA PRO A 49 10.86 7.46 7.18
C PRO A 49 10.15 7.95 8.44
N ASN A 50 9.49 9.12 8.40
CA ASN A 50 8.73 9.65 9.55
C ASN A 50 7.23 9.39 9.47
N MET A 51 6.76 8.56 8.53
CA MET A 51 5.33 8.27 8.43
C MET A 51 4.95 7.15 9.40
N THR A 52 3.86 7.36 10.16
CA THR A 52 3.38 6.37 11.13
C THR A 52 2.49 5.32 10.48
N ASP A 53 2.49 4.09 11.03
CA ASP A 53 1.63 3.01 10.53
C ASP A 53 0.15 3.41 10.50
N ARG A 54 -0.32 4.14 11.53
CA ARG A 54 -1.71 4.62 11.58
C ARG A 54 -2.05 5.64 10.49
N ALA A 55 -1.13 6.57 10.20
CA ALA A 55 -1.35 7.54 9.12
C ALA A 55 -1.41 6.84 7.76
N ILE A 56 -0.54 5.86 7.54
CA ILE A 56 -0.50 5.08 6.30
C ILE A 56 -1.75 4.21 6.18
N GLU A 57 -2.13 3.50 7.24
CA GLU A 57 -3.39 2.76 7.31
C GLU A 57 -4.57 3.67 6.99
N ALA A 58 -4.65 4.87 7.58
CA ALA A 58 -5.71 5.82 7.29
C ALA A 58 -5.75 6.26 5.82
N ILE A 59 -4.59 6.52 5.21
CA ILE A 59 -4.48 6.87 3.77
C ILE A 59 -5.02 5.74 2.88
N PHE A 60 -4.75 4.48 3.21
CA PHE A 60 -5.26 3.35 2.43
C PHE A 60 -6.71 2.97 2.77
N LEU A 61 -7.17 3.23 4.00
CA LEU A 61 -8.57 3.04 4.41
C LEU A 61 -9.50 4.13 3.85
N ALA A 62 -8.98 5.33 3.56
CA ALA A 62 -9.72 6.43 2.95
C ALA A 62 -10.24 6.10 1.53
N GLY A 63 -9.63 5.12 0.88
CA GLY A 63 -10.05 4.56 -0.39
C GLY A 63 -8.87 4.24 -1.30
N GLY A 64 -9.16 3.44 -2.33
CA GLY A 64 -8.27 3.09 -3.43
C GLY A 64 -7.37 1.89 -3.18
N GLU A 65 -7.26 1.04 -4.20
CA GLU A 65 -6.36 -0.11 -4.19
C GLU A 65 -4.91 0.34 -4.36
N PRO A 66 -3.94 -0.37 -3.77
CA PRO A 66 -2.53 -0.09 -3.97
C PRO A 66 -2.16 -0.26 -5.45
N SER A 67 -1.30 0.62 -5.95
CA SER A 67 -0.64 0.38 -7.22
C SER A 67 0.35 -0.78 -7.10
N LYS A 68 0.74 -1.38 -8.22
CA LYS A 68 1.82 -2.39 -8.26
C LYS A 68 3.11 -1.90 -7.61
N ALA A 69 3.48 -0.63 -7.83
CA ALA A 69 4.68 -0.03 -7.25
C ALA A 69 4.56 0.11 -5.72
N THR A 70 3.39 0.56 -5.25
CA THR A 70 3.09 0.69 -3.82
C THR A 70 3.16 -0.67 -3.13
N LEU A 71 2.53 -1.69 -3.73
CA LEU A 71 2.52 -3.04 -3.17
C LEU A 71 3.92 -3.65 -3.15
N ALA A 72 4.73 -3.45 -4.18
CA ALA A 72 6.09 -3.99 -4.24
C ALA A 72 7.05 -3.39 -3.19
N LEU A 73 6.80 -2.15 -2.76
CA LEU A 73 7.60 -1.45 -1.75
C LEU A 73 7.05 -1.60 -0.32
N CYS A 74 5.89 -2.22 -0.15
CA CYS A 74 5.27 -2.36 1.16
C CYS A 74 5.93 -3.51 1.94
N ASP A 75 6.53 -3.19 3.08
CA ASP A 75 7.11 -4.14 4.03
C ASP A 75 6.24 -4.32 5.29
N ARG A 76 5.02 -3.76 5.30
CA ARG A 76 4.13 -3.75 6.46
C ARG A 76 3.14 -4.91 6.45
N PRO A 77 3.25 -5.88 7.39
CA PRO A 77 2.42 -7.08 7.38
C PRO A 77 0.91 -6.81 7.47
N ARG A 78 0.49 -5.80 8.23
CA ARG A 78 -0.94 -5.46 8.38
C ARG A 78 -1.58 -4.98 7.09
N LEU A 79 -0.87 -4.18 6.30
CA LEU A 79 -1.36 -3.70 5.01
C LEU A 79 -1.40 -4.84 3.98
N LEU A 80 -0.36 -5.69 3.96
CA LEU A 80 -0.33 -6.88 3.11
C LEU A 80 -1.49 -7.83 3.44
N MET A 81 -1.80 -8.02 4.73
CA MET A 81 -2.99 -8.76 5.17
C MET A 81 -4.30 -8.14 4.66
N LEU A 82 -4.46 -6.83 4.83
CA LEU A 82 -5.66 -6.14 4.35
C LEU A 82 -5.86 -6.31 2.83
N TRP A 83 -4.79 -6.19 2.05
CA TRP A 83 -4.84 -6.34 0.59
C TRP A 83 -4.96 -7.80 0.14
N ALA A 84 -4.48 -8.77 0.92
CA ALA A 84 -4.73 -10.19 0.68
C ALA A 84 -6.23 -10.53 0.75
N LEU A 85 -7.01 -9.76 1.51
CA LEU A 85 -8.47 -9.89 1.57
C LEU A 85 -9.21 -9.10 0.48
N SER A 86 -8.49 -8.43 -0.44
CA SER A 86 -9.13 -7.64 -1.50
C SER A 86 -10.01 -8.53 -2.39
N PRO A 87 -11.22 -8.05 -2.77
CA PRO A 87 -12.08 -8.80 -3.69
C PRO A 87 -11.43 -8.99 -5.07
N ARG A 88 -10.43 -8.17 -5.42
CA ARG A 88 -9.78 -8.19 -6.73
C ARG A 88 -8.59 -9.15 -6.75
N ALA A 89 -8.64 -10.13 -7.65
CA ALA A 89 -7.57 -11.13 -7.78
C ALA A 89 -6.22 -10.54 -8.17
N ASN A 90 -6.18 -9.46 -8.96
CA ASN A 90 -4.93 -8.79 -9.32
C ASN A 90 -4.20 -8.20 -8.10
N VAL A 91 -4.94 -7.66 -7.12
CA VAL A 91 -4.36 -7.12 -5.88
C VAL A 91 -3.80 -8.26 -5.03
N ARG A 92 -4.56 -9.34 -4.85
CA ARG A 92 -4.11 -10.53 -4.12
C ARG A 92 -2.88 -11.19 -4.76
N ALA A 93 -2.83 -11.27 -6.08
CA ALA A 93 -1.66 -11.77 -6.81
C ALA A 93 -0.42 -10.87 -6.61
N LEU A 94 -0.62 -9.54 -6.55
CA LEU A 94 0.46 -8.61 -6.24
C LEU A 94 0.97 -8.77 -4.81
N VAL A 95 0.08 -9.00 -3.83
CA VAL A 95 0.47 -9.35 -2.45
C VAL A 95 1.27 -10.65 -2.45
N ALA A 96 0.79 -11.69 -3.12
CA ALA A 96 1.53 -12.95 -3.23
C ALA A 96 2.92 -12.79 -3.87
N SER A 97 3.09 -11.82 -4.78
CA SER A 97 4.37 -11.53 -5.43
C SER A 97 5.36 -10.70 -4.59
N ASN A 98 4.90 -10.12 -3.49
CA ASN A 98 5.74 -9.25 -2.67
C ASN A 98 6.68 -10.11 -1.76
N PRO A 99 8.00 -9.86 -1.79
CA PRO A 99 8.98 -10.62 -0.99
C PRO A 99 8.85 -10.43 0.53
N HIS A 100 8.17 -9.38 0.97
CA HIS A 100 7.89 -9.08 2.38
C HIS A 100 6.58 -9.70 2.86
N THR A 101 5.83 -10.40 1.99
CA THR A 101 4.58 -11.05 2.38
C THR A 101 4.87 -12.20 3.35
N PRO A 102 4.29 -12.17 4.57
CA PRO A 102 4.46 -13.23 5.55
C PRO A 102 4.03 -14.60 5.03
N ALA A 103 4.73 -15.64 5.49
CA ALA A 103 4.45 -17.04 5.13
C ALA A 103 2.97 -17.42 5.36
N ALA A 104 2.39 -17.06 6.49
CA ALA A 104 0.99 -17.33 6.80
C ALA A 104 0.02 -16.74 5.75
N ILE A 105 0.32 -15.55 5.21
CA ILE A 105 -0.50 -14.95 4.14
C ILE A 105 -0.29 -15.69 2.82
N LEU A 106 0.94 -16.13 2.52
CA LEU A 106 1.24 -16.92 1.32
C LEU A 106 0.60 -18.32 1.38
N GLU A 107 0.46 -18.90 2.57
CA GLU A 107 -0.29 -20.14 2.81
C GLU A 107 -1.76 -19.95 2.47
N GLU A 108 -2.41 -18.91 2.99
CA GLU A 108 -3.80 -18.58 2.65
C GLU A 108 -3.99 -18.30 1.14
N LEU A 109 -3.07 -17.54 0.53
CA LEU A 109 -3.15 -17.19 -0.90
C LEU A 109 -2.83 -18.37 -1.83
N ALA A 110 -2.16 -19.43 -1.35
CA ALA A 110 -1.95 -20.64 -2.14
C ALA A 110 -3.21 -21.49 -2.30
N GLU A 111 -4.18 -21.31 -1.40
CA GLU A 111 -5.51 -21.91 -1.49
C GLU A 111 -6.55 -20.95 -2.11
N ASP A 112 -6.10 -19.81 -2.65
CA ASP A 112 -7.00 -18.81 -3.22
C ASP A 112 -7.88 -19.40 -4.34
N ARG A 113 -9.12 -18.93 -4.42
CA ARG A 113 -10.06 -19.33 -5.47
C ARG A 113 -9.56 -19.02 -6.89
N ASP A 114 -8.78 -17.96 -7.06
CA ASP A 114 -8.23 -17.55 -8.34
C ASP A 114 -6.92 -18.26 -8.65
N GLU A 115 -6.87 -18.92 -9.81
CA GLU A 115 -5.69 -19.68 -10.25
C GLU A 115 -4.45 -18.80 -10.41
N SER A 116 -4.60 -17.55 -10.86
CA SER A 116 -3.50 -16.62 -11.05
C SER A 116 -2.85 -16.26 -9.72
N VAL A 117 -3.64 -16.17 -8.65
CA VAL A 117 -3.16 -15.90 -7.30
C VAL A 117 -2.39 -17.11 -6.78
N ARG A 118 -2.95 -18.31 -6.89
CA ARG A 118 -2.27 -19.55 -6.47
C ARG A 118 -0.95 -19.78 -7.19
N ALA A 119 -0.92 -19.54 -8.50
CA ALA A 119 0.27 -19.71 -9.33
C ALA A 119 1.44 -18.81 -8.90
N VAL A 120 1.15 -17.68 -8.27
CA VAL A 120 2.15 -16.76 -7.71
C VAL A 120 2.48 -17.08 -6.25
N ALA A 121 1.48 -17.43 -5.44
CA ALA A 121 1.66 -17.67 -4.00
C ALA A 121 2.49 -18.92 -3.70
N VAL A 122 2.18 -20.05 -4.33
CA VAL A 122 2.86 -21.34 -4.12
C VAL A 122 4.39 -21.26 -4.28
N PRO A 123 4.95 -20.70 -5.37
CA PRO A 123 6.41 -20.63 -5.52
C PRO A 123 7.07 -19.64 -4.55
N ASN A 124 6.32 -18.69 -3.98
CA ASN A 124 6.84 -17.69 -3.05
C ASN A 124 6.74 -18.13 -1.58
N GLN A 125 6.04 -19.23 -1.28
CA GLN A 125 6.04 -19.80 0.05
C GLN A 125 7.46 -20.20 0.48
N PRO A 126 7.81 -20.05 1.77
CA PRO A 126 9.05 -20.59 2.28
C PRO A 126 9.04 -22.11 2.11
N LYS A 127 10.11 -22.65 1.53
CA LYS A 127 10.30 -24.09 1.43
C LYS A 127 10.66 -24.62 2.81
N HIS A 128 9.76 -25.39 3.41
CA HIS A 128 9.99 -26.12 4.65
C HIS A 128 10.99 -27.27 4.47
#